data_AF-A0A9W7NGN8-F1
#
_entry.id   AF-A0A9W7NGN8-F1
#
_cell.length_a   1.000
_cell.length_b   1.000
_cell.length_c   1.000
_cell.angle_alpha   90.00
_cell.angle_beta   90.00
_cell.angle_gamma   90.00
#
_symmetry.space_group_name_H-M   'P 1'
#
loop_
_entity.id
_entity.type
_entity.pdbx_description
1 polymer ?
#
loop_
_entity_poly.entity_id
_entity_poly.type
_entity_poly.pdbx_seq_one_letter_code
_entity_poly.pdbx_strand_id
1 'polypeptide(L)'
;MLESAAGGRYYLPAFQTAVQTAGGRETFRTDLSDDGTLTLYLSAEPPTGLAGTVGTASPYFDGLGFTLLLDASGGGTRIPMAATREGGNLWRLTTVLSGTDLKRAREALFDSTPNVALDITQRLHLAAQQTQAFIDENWSDAAIRQGLLDAFGGIPIDSPGTFFSMVSSGDPEYPQQFTVLDGTYTARIPVPPLPGYRQWQVDWKGRAYNYYQDNQDPARVFYAPEGFELAKGPAGVPTVSLLQFSLPDGDAPVDQARATFRVYGLPVVDFARIENAAQALKGRLGVTPRMVSLQDAHTVRTSFTLYFPNAQATASSPLVQPDAAIDLGAGLRNEISLNFTQFRALWAAIFSTAPENPLFRGWVDVDLLDGRYKERIDFNGRLPKDLEAAFFDDILDTVTDSTYPARFSVRTVPKAFAGPPEILELDVIFPGKAVTLTPSNPRVDVVIERSIRDIVIGKQNPEDYPYRLRVVHEDGSVTCCTGTARSDTPNLWLSVDQVAGCTGACA
;
A
#
# COMPACT_ATOMS: atom_id res chain seq x y z
N MET A 1 -35.01 5.47 39.15
CA MET A 1 -33.93 4.91 39.99
C MET A 1 -34.51 3.67 40.67
N LEU A 2 -33.73 2.61 40.80
CA LEU A 2 -34.13 1.34 41.40
C LEU A 2 -33.46 1.20 42.77
N GLU A 3 -34.08 0.47 43.70
CA GLU A 3 -33.51 0.20 45.02
C GLU A 3 -33.59 -1.30 45.30
N SER A 4 -32.49 -1.90 45.78
CA SER A 4 -32.47 -3.29 46.19
C SER A 4 -33.02 -3.44 47.61
N ALA A 5 -33.38 -4.68 47.98
CA ALA A 5 -33.83 -4.99 49.35
C ALA A 5 -32.79 -4.63 50.44
N ALA A 6 -31.51 -4.50 50.08
CA ALA A 6 -30.43 -4.08 50.98
C ALA A 6 -30.22 -2.55 51.01
N GLY A 7 -31.09 -1.76 50.38
CA GLY A 7 -30.98 -0.29 50.29
C GLY A 7 -29.95 0.20 49.26
N GLY A 8 -29.44 -0.70 48.41
CA GLY A 8 -28.52 -0.34 47.34
C GLY A 8 -29.27 0.36 46.20
N ARG A 9 -28.76 1.51 45.74
CA ARG A 9 -29.38 2.25 44.64
C ARG A 9 -28.81 1.83 43.29
N TYR A 10 -29.68 1.67 42.31
CA TYR A 10 -29.32 1.28 40.95
C TYR A 10 -30.01 2.12 39.89
N TYR A 11 -29.48 2.09 38.67
CA TYR A 11 -30.14 2.67 37.51
C TYR A 11 -29.98 1.75 36.29
N LEU A 12 -30.95 1.82 35.37
CA LEU A 12 -30.83 1.19 34.07
C LEU A 12 -29.94 2.08 33.19
N PRO A 13 -28.81 1.56 32.67
CA PRO A 13 -27.90 2.36 31.86
C PRO A 13 -28.52 2.71 30.51
N ALA A 14 -28.23 3.91 30.01
CA ALA A 14 -28.39 4.25 28.61
C ALA A 14 -27.11 3.84 27.86
N PHE A 15 -27.25 3.18 26.71
CA PHE A 15 -26.11 2.78 25.90
C PHE A 15 -25.91 3.74 24.74
N GLN A 16 -24.66 4.02 24.41
CA GLN A 16 -24.26 4.76 23.22
C GLN A 16 -23.08 4.06 22.56
N THR A 17 -22.87 4.27 21.27
CA THR A 17 -21.67 3.76 20.60
C THR A 17 -20.44 4.46 21.17
N ALA A 18 -19.46 3.68 21.61
CA ALA A 18 -18.19 4.19 22.09
C ALA A 18 -17.15 4.21 20.97
N VAL A 19 -16.42 5.33 20.86
CA VAL A 19 -15.25 5.49 20.01
C VAL A 19 -14.18 6.19 20.84
N GLN A 20 -12.95 5.67 20.87
CA GLN A 20 -11.85 6.34 21.55
C GLN A 20 -10.64 6.52 20.63
N THR A 21 -10.26 7.77 20.42
CA THR A 21 -9.02 8.18 19.76
C THR A 21 -8.10 8.79 20.82
N ALA A 22 -6.96 8.15 21.11
CA ALA A 22 -5.97 8.64 22.07
C ALA A 22 -4.65 8.95 21.34
N GLY A 23 -4.17 10.19 21.44
CA GLY A 23 -2.88 10.59 20.85
C GLY A 23 -2.75 10.38 19.33
N GLY A 24 -3.86 10.44 18.60
CA GLY A 24 -3.90 10.16 17.15
C GLY A 24 -3.93 8.66 16.79
N ARG A 25 -4.03 7.74 17.76
CA ARG A 25 -4.25 6.30 17.55
C ARG A 25 -5.63 5.89 18.07
N GLU A 26 -6.41 5.21 17.24
CA GLU A 26 -7.69 4.61 17.66
C GLU A 26 -7.41 3.44 18.63
N THR A 27 -7.97 3.49 19.84
CA THR A 27 -7.75 2.45 20.88
C THR A 27 -8.77 1.33 20.77
N PHE A 28 -9.99 1.64 20.34
CA PHE A 28 -11.03 0.69 19.94
C PHE A 28 -12.04 1.40 19.04
N ARG A 29 -12.51 0.68 18.02
CA ARG A 29 -13.49 1.15 17.05
C ARG A 29 -14.36 -0.02 16.61
N THR A 30 -15.59 0.30 16.21
CA THR A 30 -16.45 -0.64 15.49
C THR A 30 -15.76 -1.10 14.21
N ASP A 31 -15.67 -2.40 13.98
CA ASP A 31 -14.94 -3.01 12.86
C ASP A 31 -15.64 -4.27 12.33
N LEU A 32 -15.43 -4.58 11.05
CA LEU A 32 -15.87 -5.83 10.42
C LEU A 32 -14.68 -6.46 9.69
N SER A 33 -14.10 -7.49 10.29
CA SER A 33 -12.90 -8.16 9.77
C SER A 33 -13.18 -9.05 8.55
N ASP A 34 -12.11 -9.45 7.88
CA ASP A 34 -12.14 -10.29 6.67
C ASP A 34 -12.81 -11.66 6.89
N ASP A 35 -12.63 -12.22 8.10
CA ASP A 35 -13.25 -13.48 8.53
C ASP A 35 -14.75 -13.35 8.86
N GLY A 36 -15.30 -12.14 8.75
CA GLY A 36 -16.71 -11.83 9.00
C GLY A 36 -17.04 -11.47 10.45
N THR A 37 -16.05 -11.33 11.34
CA THR A 37 -16.29 -10.91 12.73
C THR A 37 -16.64 -9.42 12.79
N LEU A 38 -17.89 -9.11 13.16
CA LEU A 38 -18.32 -7.75 13.50
C LEU A 38 -18.04 -7.50 14.98
N THR A 39 -17.30 -6.45 15.29
CA THR A 39 -17.07 -5.97 16.65
C THR A 39 -17.66 -4.57 16.83
N LEU A 40 -18.51 -4.38 17.84
CA LEU A 40 -19.05 -3.07 18.25
C LEU A 40 -18.59 -2.73 19.66
N TYR A 41 -18.42 -1.44 19.94
CA TYR A 41 -18.11 -0.96 21.29
C TYR A 41 -19.20 -0.01 21.78
N LEU A 42 -19.66 -0.22 23.01
CA LEU A 42 -20.68 0.62 23.65
C LEU A 42 -20.19 1.19 24.98
N SER A 43 -20.58 2.42 25.29
CA SER A 43 -20.51 3.00 26.63
C SER A 43 -21.88 2.89 27.31
N ALA A 44 -21.87 2.46 28.57
CA ALA A 44 -23.03 2.46 29.45
C ALA A 44 -22.98 3.70 30.36
N GLU A 45 -23.92 4.62 30.18
CA GLU A 45 -23.95 5.88 30.93
C GLU A 45 -25.26 6.03 31.71
N PRO A 46 -25.28 6.84 32.78
CA PRO A 46 -26.52 7.25 33.39
C PRO A 46 -27.45 7.90 32.36
N PRO A 47 -28.74 7.54 32.31
CA PRO A 47 -29.71 8.21 31.46
C PRO A 47 -29.69 9.72 31.68
N THR A 48 -29.95 10.51 30.64
CA THR A 48 -29.80 11.97 30.65
C THR A 48 -30.60 12.66 31.77
N GLY A 49 -31.78 12.14 32.11
CA GLY A 49 -32.62 12.65 33.21
C GLY A 49 -32.15 12.28 34.62
N LEU A 50 -31.14 11.41 34.74
CA LEU A 50 -30.47 11.03 36.00
C LEU A 50 -29.02 11.55 36.06
N ALA A 51 -28.51 12.14 34.97
CA ALA A 51 -27.15 12.66 34.91
C ALA A 51 -26.96 13.77 35.96
N GLY A 52 -25.97 13.60 36.84
CA GLY A 52 -25.70 14.52 37.95
C GLY A 52 -26.48 14.24 39.25
N THR A 53 -27.52 13.41 39.23
CA THR A 53 -28.30 13.01 40.43
C THR A 53 -28.05 11.57 40.85
N VAL A 54 -27.13 10.88 40.17
CA VAL A 54 -26.86 9.44 40.37
C VAL A 54 -26.31 9.14 41.76
N GLY A 55 -25.53 10.05 42.36
CA GLY A 55 -24.95 9.88 43.69
C GLY A 55 -24.15 8.58 43.81
N THR A 56 -24.54 7.71 44.74
CA THR A 56 -23.96 6.37 44.96
C THR A 56 -24.61 5.25 44.15
N ALA A 57 -25.57 5.57 43.26
CA ALA A 57 -26.28 4.55 42.51
C ALA A 57 -25.37 3.88 41.46
N SER A 58 -25.47 2.56 41.36
CA SER A 58 -24.68 1.74 40.43
C SER A 58 -25.49 1.32 39.20
N PRO A 59 -24.88 1.15 38.01
CA PRO A 59 -25.60 0.62 36.87
C PRO A 59 -26.03 -0.83 37.11
N TYR A 60 -27.26 -1.17 36.73
CA TYR A 60 -27.78 -2.53 36.75
C TYR A 60 -27.58 -3.16 35.37
N PHE A 61 -26.87 -4.30 35.30
CA PHE A 61 -26.49 -4.95 34.04
C PHE A 61 -27.08 -6.36 33.86
N ASP A 62 -27.71 -6.91 34.89
CA ASP A 62 -28.27 -8.26 34.79
C ASP A 62 -29.44 -8.27 33.79
N GLY A 63 -29.62 -9.41 33.12
CA GLY A 63 -30.68 -9.61 32.15
C GLY A 63 -30.48 -8.89 30.80
N LEU A 64 -29.30 -8.33 30.54
CA LEU A 64 -28.98 -7.69 29.27
C LEU A 64 -28.84 -8.69 28.11
N GLY A 65 -29.39 -8.31 26.97
CA GLY A 65 -29.27 -9.00 25.69
C GLY A 65 -29.06 -7.98 24.58
N PHE A 66 -28.21 -8.33 23.62
CA PHE A 66 -27.84 -7.48 22.50
C PHE A 66 -28.11 -8.21 21.18
N THR A 67 -28.84 -7.58 20.28
CA THR A 67 -29.21 -8.15 18.98
C THR A 67 -28.93 -7.12 17.88
N LEU A 68 -28.05 -7.47 16.95
CA LEU A 68 -27.84 -6.72 15.72
C LEU A 68 -29.08 -6.86 14.83
N LEU A 69 -29.53 -5.75 14.27
CA LEU A 69 -30.63 -5.68 13.32
C LEU A 69 -30.09 -5.15 11.99
N LEU A 70 -29.95 -6.03 11.00
CA LEU A 70 -29.70 -5.63 9.61
C LEU A 70 -31.04 -5.27 8.96
N ASP A 71 -31.09 -4.23 8.13
CA ASP A 71 -32.33 -3.70 7.52
C ASP A 71 -33.32 -3.16 8.56
N ALA A 72 -32.82 -2.30 9.45
CA ALA A 72 -33.53 -1.82 10.65
C ALA A 72 -34.85 -1.07 10.39
N SER A 73 -35.03 -0.49 9.21
CA SER A 73 -36.27 0.17 8.78
C SER A 73 -37.42 -0.77 8.42
N GLY A 74 -37.21 -2.09 8.37
CA GLY A 74 -38.22 -3.11 8.03
C GLY A 74 -38.20 -4.35 8.92
N GLY A 75 -38.65 -5.48 8.39
CA GLY A 75 -38.65 -6.80 9.06
C GLY A 75 -37.28 -7.50 9.05
N GLY A 76 -36.21 -6.72 9.24
CA GLY A 76 -34.83 -7.08 9.02
C GLY A 76 -34.29 -8.28 9.82
N THR A 77 -33.11 -8.78 9.44
CA THR A 77 -32.48 -9.95 10.07
C THR A 77 -32.00 -9.62 11.47
N ARG A 78 -32.35 -10.46 12.45
CA ARG A 78 -31.97 -10.34 13.86
C ARG A 78 -30.84 -11.31 14.17
N ILE A 79 -29.69 -10.80 14.61
CA ILE A 79 -28.48 -11.58 14.86
C ILE A 79 -28.02 -11.34 16.30
N PRO A 80 -28.06 -12.35 17.19
CA PRO A 80 -27.55 -12.22 18.55
C PRO A 80 -26.07 -11.82 18.56
N MET A 81 -25.69 -10.98 19.51
CA MET A 81 -24.30 -10.60 19.74
C MET A 81 -23.82 -11.09 21.10
N ALA A 82 -22.61 -11.65 21.13
CA ALA A 82 -21.91 -11.95 22.37
C ALA A 82 -21.41 -10.64 22.99
N ALA A 83 -21.59 -10.48 24.30
CA ALA A 83 -21.24 -9.25 25.01
C ALA A 83 -20.22 -9.52 26.11
N THR A 84 -19.12 -8.78 26.09
CA THR A 84 -18.06 -8.84 27.09
C THR A 84 -17.82 -7.44 27.65
N ARG A 85 -17.70 -7.35 28.98
CA ARG A 85 -17.37 -6.08 29.64
C ARG A 85 -15.85 -5.90 29.68
N GLU A 86 -15.35 -4.82 29.12
CA GLU A 86 -13.91 -4.53 28.99
C GLU A 86 -13.35 -3.71 30.18
N GLY A 87 -14.20 -3.38 31.15
CA GLY A 87 -13.88 -2.58 32.33
C GLY A 87 -14.68 -1.28 32.39
N GLY A 88 -14.94 -0.79 33.61
CA GLY A 88 -15.76 0.41 33.83
C GLY A 88 -17.13 0.29 33.14
N ASN A 89 -17.43 1.24 32.25
CA ASN A 89 -18.70 1.32 31.52
C ASN A 89 -18.60 0.84 30.06
N LEU A 90 -17.46 0.26 29.65
CA LEU A 90 -17.22 -0.15 28.27
C LEU A 90 -17.65 -1.61 28.04
N TRP A 91 -18.35 -1.83 26.94
CA TRP A 91 -18.80 -3.13 26.46
C TRP A 91 -18.28 -3.39 25.05
N ARG A 92 -17.77 -4.59 24.81
CA ARG A 92 -17.43 -5.11 23.50
C ARG A 92 -18.48 -6.15 23.09
N LEU A 93 -19.09 -5.94 21.93
CA LEU A 93 -20.05 -6.85 21.35
C LEU A 93 -19.46 -7.50 20.11
N THR A 94 -19.58 -8.82 19.97
CA THR A 94 -19.04 -9.55 18.83
C THR A 94 -20.07 -10.51 18.22
N THR A 95 -20.02 -10.68 16.91
CA THR A 95 -20.74 -11.73 16.19
C THR A 95 -20.00 -12.09 14.92
N VAL A 96 -20.10 -13.34 14.47
CA VAL A 96 -19.48 -13.80 13.21
C VAL A 96 -20.56 -13.88 12.15
N LEU A 97 -20.45 -13.03 11.13
CA LEU A 97 -21.36 -12.98 10.00
C LEU A 97 -20.82 -13.85 8.86
N SER A 98 -21.70 -14.54 8.15
CA SER A 98 -21.32 -15.35 6.99
C SER A 98 -22.37 -15.30 5.89
N GLY A 99 -22.00 -15.73 4.68
CA GLY A 99 -22.90 -15.83 3.53
C GLY A 99 -23.65 -14.52 3.23
N THR A 100 -24.98 -14.61 3.14
CA THR A 100 -25.86 -13.48 2.81
C THR A 100 -25.81 -12.38 3.86
N ASP A 101 -25.72 -12.72 5.15
CA ASP A 101 -25.71 -11.72 6.23
C ASP A 101 -24.42 -10.90 6.23
N LEU A 102 -23.27 -11.53 5.97
CA LEU A 102 -22.00 -10.82 5.80
C LEU A 102 -22.06 -9.86 4.61
N LYS A 103 -22.61 -10.31 3.47
CA LYS A 103 -22.77 -9.46 2.29
C LYS A 103 -23.64 -8.24 2.59
N ARG A 104 -24.80 -8.43 3.22
CA ARG A 104 -25.71 -7.34 3.61
C ARG A 104 -25.07 -6.39 4.60
N ALA A 105 -24.37 -6.89 5.61
CA ALA A 105 -23.65 -6.06 6.57
C ALA A 105 -22.57 -5.22 5.88
N ARG A 106 -21.81 -5.79 4.94
CA ARG A 106 -20.82 -5.05 4.13
C ARG A 106 -21.44 -4.02 3.17
N GLU A 107 -22.67 -4.23 2.75
CA GLU A 107 -23.40 -3.24 1.94
C GLU A 107 -23.93 -2.10 2.83
N ALA A 108 -24.53 -2.43 3.98
CA ALA A 108 -25.19 -1.45 4.84
C ALA A 108 -24.22 -0.66 5.74
N LEU A 109 -23.25 -1.32 6.39
CA LEU A 109 -22.35 -0.65 7.35
C LEU A 109 -21.34 0.27 6.68
N PHE A 110 -21.02 0.04 5.41
CA PHE A 110 -20.14 0.92 4.63
C PHE A 110 -20.92 1.98 3.84
N ASP A 111 -22.23 2.11 4.05
CA ASP A 111 -23.00 3.26 3.59
C ASP A 111 -22.78 4.47 4.52
N SER A 112 -22.98 5.69 4.03
CA SER A 112 -22.97 6.92 4.83
C SER A 112 -24.07 6.98 5.90
N THR A 113 -25.18 6.28 5.67
CA THR A 113 -26.32 6.19 6.59
C THR A 113 -26.74 4.72 6.74
N PRO A 114 -26.03 3.93 7.56
CA PRO A 114 -26.30 2.51 7.69
C PRO A 114 -27.73 2.23 8.15
N ASN A 115 -28.44 1.37 7.43
CA ASN A 115 -29.72 0.82 7.89
C ASN A 115 -29.50 -0.35 8.87
N VAL A 116 -28.66 -0.13 9.88
CA VAL A 116 -28.26 -1.12 10.87
C VAL A 116 -28.45 -0.55 12.26
N ALA A 117 -29.05 -1.33 13.14
CA ALA A 117 -29.30 -0.93 14.52
C ALA A 117 -28.91 -2.04 15.48
N LEU A 118 -28.77 -1.69 16.75
CA LEU A 118 -28.63 -2.62 17.85
C LEU A 118 -29.87 -2.52 18.73
N ASP A 119 -30.60 -3.63 18.84
CA ASP A 119 -31.64 -3.80 19.84
C ASP A 119 -31.01 -4.28 21.15
N ILE A 120 -31.25 -3.52 22.20
CA ILE A 120 -30.80 -3.79 23.56
C ILE A 120 -32.03 -4.12 24.37
N THR A 121 -32.04 -5.31 24.97
CA THR A 121 -33.12 -5.75 25.85
C THR A 121 -32.57 -5.97 27.24
N GLN A 122 -33.28 -5.53 28.28
CA GLN A 122 -32.93 -5.83 29.65
C GLN A 122 -34.15 -6.42 30.37
N ARG A 123 -34.04 -7.68 30.77
CA ARG A 123 -35.05 -8.35 31.59
C ARG A 123 -34.87 -7.95 33.05
N LEU A 124 -35.97 -7.55 33.68
CA LEU A 124 -36.00 -7.03 35.03
C LEU A 124 -37.07 -7.76 35.84
N HIS A 125 -36.74 -8.06 37.08
CA HIS A 125 -37.69 -8.50 38.09
C HIS A 125 -37.80 -7.38 39.11
N LEU A 126 -38.95 -6.69 39.13
CA LEU A 126 -39.16 -5.53 39.99
C LEU A 126 -40.14 -5.90 41.10
N ALA A 127 -39.73 -5.73 42.35
CA ALA A 127 -40.63 -5.84 43.48
C ALA A 127 -41.35 -4.50 43.67
N ALA A 128 -42.66 -4.47 43.45
CA ALA A 128 -43.49 -3.29 43.66
C ALA A 128 -44.35 -3.50 44.91
N GLN A 129 -44.26 -2.57 45.86
CA GLN A 129 -45.11 -2.61 47.05
C GLN A 129 -46.56 -2.36 46.66
N GLN A 130 -47.48 -3.21 47.14
CA GLN A 130 -48.89 -3.22 46.73
C GLN A 130 -49.72 -2.14 47.43
N THR A 131 -49.22 -0.90 47.42
CA THR A 131 -49.91 0.26 47.98
C THR A 131 -51.08 0.69 47.10
N GLN A 132 -52.01 1.45 47.68
CA GLN A 132 -53.11 2.05 46.92
C GLN A 132 -52.60 2.92 45.76
N ALA A 133 -51.56 3.72 46.01
CA ALA A 133 -50.96 4.59 44.99
C ALA A 133 -50.41 3.79 43.81
N PHE A 134 -49.68 2.69 44.06
CA PHE A 134 -49.18 1.82 43.00
C PHE A 134 -50.32 1.26 42.14
N ILE A 135 -51.39 0.78 42.78
CA ILE A 135 -52.54 0.21 42.08
C ILE A 135 -53.26 1.27 41.26
N ASP A 136 -53.54 2.44 41.84
CA ASP A 136 -54.22 3.55 41.16
C ASP A 136 -53.41 4.04 39.94
N GLU A 137 -52.09 4.17 40.08
CA GLU A 137 -51.19 4.62 39.00
C GLU A 137 -51.07 3.61 37.85
N ASN A 138 -51.15 2.31 38.13
CA ASN A 138 -50.86 1.25 37.15
C ASN A 138 -52.10 0.49 36.67
N TRP A 139 -53.30 0.81 37.17
CA TRP A 139 -54.55 0.11 36.83
C TRP A 139 -54.92 0.14 35.34
N SER A 140 -54.46 1.18 34.63
CA SER A 140 -54.68 1.29 33.18
C SER A 140 -53.83 0.32 32.37
N ASP A 141 -52.74 -0.21 32.93
CA ASP A 141 -51.94 -1.24 32.28
C ASP A 141 -52.68 -2.59 32.38
N ALA A 142 -53.07 -3.12 31.22
CA ALA A 142 -53.87 -4.33 31.16
C ALA A 142 -53.14 -5.57 31.73
N ALA A 143 -51.82 -5.65 31.59
CA ALA A 143 -51.05 -6.78 32.09
C ALA A 143 -50.91 -6.72 33.61
N ILE A 144 -50.61 -5.53 34.16
CA ILE A 144 -50.54 -5.34 35.61
C ILE A 144 -51.92 -5.56 36.23
N ARG A 145 -52.98 -4.96 35.66
CA ARG A 145 -54.35 -5.15 36.15
C ARG A 145 -54.77 -6.62 36.13
N GLN A 146 -54.57 -7.31 35.01
CA GLN A 146 -54.94 -8.72 34.91
C GLN A 146 -54.16 -9.58 35.92
N GLY A 147 -52.84 -9.35 36.05
CA GLY A 147 -52.02 -10.07 37.03
C GLY A 147 -52.48 -9.85 38.48
N LEU A 148 -52.89 -8.63 38.84
CA LEU A 148 -53.46 -8.32 40.16
C LEU A 148 -54.81 -9.03 40.38
N LEU A 149 -55.69 -9.04 39.39
CA LEU A 149 -56.98 -9.73 39.47
C LEU A 149 -56.80 -11.25 39.55
N ASP A 150 -55.89 -11.83 38.76
CA ASP A 150 -55.60 -13.26 38.75
C ASP A 150 -55.04 -13.73 40.10
N ALA A 151 -54.14 -12.95 40.71
CA ALA A 151 -53.65 -13.21 42.06
C ALA A 151 -54.76 -13.22 43.12
N PHE A 152 -55.88 -12.56 42.84
CA PHE A 152 -57.08 -12.52 43.69
C PHE A 152 -58.27 -13.31 43.09
N GLY A 153 -57.97 -14.45 42.46
CA GLY A 153 -58.98 -15.42 42.02
C GLY A 153 -59.74 -15.04 40.74
N GLY A 154 -59.26 -14.03 40.00
CA GLY A 154 -59.80 -13.63 38.70
C GLY A 154 -61.16 -12.92 38.77
N ILE A 155 -61.55 -12.41 39.94
CA ILE A 155 -62.82 -11.71 40.13
C ILE A 155 -62.79 -10.40 39.31
N PRO A 156 -63.72 -10.17 38.38
CA PRO A 156 -63.73 -8.94 37.60
C PRO A 156 -64.09 -7.75 38.49
N ILE A 157 -63.12 -6.85 38.68
CA ILE A 157 -63.27 -5.60 39.42
C ILE A 157 -62.80 -4.47 38.50
N ASP A 158 -63.65 -3.48 38.29
CA ASP A 158 -63.39 -2.42 37.31
C ASP A 158 -62.68 -1.18 37.91
N SER A 159 -62.73 -1.02 39.24
CA SER A 159 -62.18 0.14 39.94
C SER A 159 -60.95 -0.24 40.79
N PRO A 160 -59.82 0.49 40.67
CA PRO A 160 -58.63 0.22 41.47
C PRO A 160 -58.86 0.44 42.96
N GLY A 161 -59.61 1.48 43.33
CA GLY A 161 -59.96 1.75 44.73
C GLY A 161 -60.87 0.68 45.34
N THR A 162 -61.83 0.17 44.57
CA THR A 162 -62.68 -0.96 45.01
C THR A 162 -61.86 -2.23 45.18
N PHE A 163 -60.97 -2.54 44.22
CA PHE A 163 -60.05 -3.67 44.32
C PHE A 163 -59.19 -3.57 45.58
N PHE A 164 -58.50 -2.46 45.78
CA PHE A 164 -57.62 -2.27 46.93
C PHE A 164 -58.38 -2.39 48.26
N SER A 165 -59.54 -1.76 48.39
CA SER A 165 -60.37 -1.83 49.60
C SER A 165 -60.82 -3.26 49.90
N MET A 166 -61.23 -4.04 48.88
CA MET A 166 -61.67 -5.42 49.08
C MET A 166 -60.51 -6.33 49.50
N VAL A 167 -59.37 -6.25 48.81
CA VAL A 167 -58.21 -7.10 49.09
C VAL A 167 -57.62 -6.76 50.46
N SER A 168 -57.43 -5.49 50.78
CA SER A 168 -56.86 -5.05 52.07
C SER A 168 -57.81 -5.31 53.26
N SER A 169 -59.11 -5.45 53.03
CA SER A 169 -60.04 -5.89 54.08
C SER A 169 -59.94 -7.39 54.35
N GLY A 170 -59.64 -8.19 53.32
CA GLY A 170 -59.43 -9.64 53.45
C GLY A 170 -58.03 -10.01 53.94
N ASP A 171 -57.03 -9.19 53.62
CA ASP A 171 -55.64 -9.32 54.03
C ASP A 171 -55.08 -7.95 54.46
N PRO A 172 -55.10 -7.64 55.78
CA PRO A 172 -54.60 -6.37 56.30
C PRO A 172 -53.11 -6.10 56.05
N GLU A 173 -52.31 -7.13 55.74
CA GLU A 173 -50.89 -6.99 55.43
C GLU A 173 -50.63 -6.73 53.94
N TYR A 174 -51.65 -6.81 53.08
CA TYR A 174 -51.54 -6.62 51.63
C TYR A 174 -50.75 -5.34 51.22
N PRO A 175 -50.95 -4.16 51.83
CA PRO A 175 -50.16 -2.97 51.48
C PRO A 175 -48.67 -3.07 51.84
N GLN A 176 -48.27 -4.02 52.68
CA GLN A 176 -46.89 -4.32 53.06
C GLN A 176 -46.28 -5.43 52.20
N GLN A 177 -47.11 -6.13 51.42
CA GLN A 177 -46.67 -7.16 50.49
C GLN A 177 -46.14 -6.54 49.19
N PHE A 178 -45.35 -7.35 48.49
CA PHE A 178 -44.74 -6.99 47.22
C PHE A 178 -45.24 -7.92 46.14
N THR A 179 -45.60 -7.34 44.99
CA THR A 179 -45.79 -8.08 43.76
C THR A 179 -44.50 -8.04 42.94
N VAL A 180 -44.17 -9.14 42.27
CA VAL A 180 -43.01 -9.21 41.37
C VAL A 180 -43.49 -8.98 39.95
N LEU A 181 -42.98 -7.92 39.34
CA LEU A 181 -43.26 -7.54 37.96
C LEU A 181 -42.11 -8.00 37.07
N ASP A 182 -42.45 -8.80 36.06
CA ASP A 182 -41.54 -9.16 34.98
C ASP A 182 -41.58 -8.10 33.89
N GLY A 183 -40.53 -7.30 33.81
CA GLY A 183 -40.39 -6.23 32.83
C GLY A 183 -39.32 -6.55 31.80
N THR A 184 -39.51 -6.09 30.56
CA THR A 184 -38.43 -6.00 29.58
C THR A 184 -38.26 -4.56 29.16
N TYR A 185 -37.16 -3.93 29.57
CA TYR A 185 -36.74 -2.66 29.01
C TYR A 185 -36.14 -2.90 27.63
N THR A 186 -36.50 -2.07 26.66
CA THR A 186 -35.94 -2.14 25.31
C THR A 186 -35.42 -0.78 24.89
N ALA A 187 -34.24 -0.77 24.27
CA ALA A 187 -33.65 0.39 23.65
C ALA A 187 -33.12 0.01 22.28
N ARG A 188 -33.14 0.97 21.35
CA ARG A 188 -32.57 0.81 20.01
C ARG A 188 -31.59 1.94 19.77
N ILE A 189 -30.38 1.57 19.35
CA ILE A 189 -29.36 2.55 18.95
C ILE A 189 -28.90 2.27 17.52
N PRO A 190 -28.63 3.30 16.70
CA PRO A 190 -28.06 3.09 15.38
C PRO A 190 -26.61 2.58 15.50
N VAL A 191 -26.20 1.74 14.56
CA VAL A 191 -24.78 1.36 14.42
C VAL A 191 -24.10 2.39 13.52
N PRO A 192 -22.95 2.97 13.91
CA PRO A 192 -22.26 3.96 13.10
C PRO A 192 -21.72 3.35 11.79
N PRO A 193 -21.50 4.16 10.74
CA PRO A 193 -20.86 3.69 9.53
C PRO A 193 -19.41 3.27 9.78
N LEU A 194 -19.04 2.12 9.23
CA LEU A 194 -17.66 1.66 9.12
C LEU A 194 -16.92 2.51 8.08
N PRO A 195 -15.61 2.78 8.25
CA PRO A 195 -14.86 3.56 7.28
C PRO A 195 -14.81 2.80 5.97
N GLY A 196 -15.24 3.43 4.88
CA GLY A 196 -15.26 2.81 3.58
C GLY A 196 -15.49 3.81 2.46
N TYR A 197 -15.79 3.26 1.29
CA TYR A 197 -15.87 4.05 0.07
C TYR A 197 -17.15 3.78 -0.70
N ARG A 198 -17.72 4.87 -1.21
CA ARG A 198 -18.66 4.83 -2.33
C ARG A 198 -17.90 5.12 -3.61
N GLN A 199 -17.91 4.16 -4.54
CA GLN A 199 -17.28 4.32 -5.84
C GLN A 199 -18.17 5.14 -6.79
N TRP A 200 -17.55 6.07 -7.49
CA TRP A 200 -18.14 6.86 -8.56
C TRP A 200 -17.33 6.70 -9.84
N GLN A 201 -18.01 6.77 -10.98
CA GLN A 201 -17.37 6.82 -12.29
C GLN A 201 -17.67 8.16 -12.97
N VAL A 202 -16.62 8.77 -13.51
CA VAL A 202 -16.68 9.99 -14.32
C VAL A 202 -15.83 9.78 -15.56
N ASP A 203 -16.40 10.10 -16.71
CA ASP A 203 -15.71 9.99 -18.00
C ASP A 203 -14.84 11.21 -18.27
N TRP A 204 -13.62 10.97 -18.75
CA TRP A 204 -12.70 11.99 -19.22
C TRP A 204 -12.03 11.53 -20.51
N LYS A 205 -12.13 12.34 -21.57
CA LYS A 205 -11.53 12.06 -22.90
C LYS A 205 -11.83 10.64 -23.41
N GLY A 206 -13.05 10.13 -23.18
CA GLY A 206 -13.49 8.80 -23.64
C GLY A 206 -13.04 7.62 -22.78
N ARG A 207 -12.43 7.87 -21.61
CA ARG A 207 -12.09 6.85 -20.61
C ARG A 207 -12.87 7.11 -19.31
N ALA A 208 -13.47 6.06 -18.75
CA ALA A 208 -14.08 6.11 -17.42
C ALA A 208 -13.00 6.00 -16.35
N TYR A 209 -13.01 6.94 -15.40
CA TYR A 209 -12.14 6.92 -14.22
C TYR A 209 -12.96 6.68 -12.96
N ASN A 210 -12.40 5.88 -12.06
CA ASN A 210 -12.99 5.61 -10.75
C ASN A 210 -12.54 6.66 -9.73
N TYR A 211 -13.47 7.05 -8.88
CA TYR A 211 -13.28 7.96 -7.75
C TYR A 211 -13.92 7.34 -6.52
N TYR A 212 -13.29 7.51 -5.37
CA TYR A 212 -13.74 6.88 -4.13
C TYR A 212 -14.13 7.95 -3.13
N GLN A 213 -15.42 8.12 -2.89
CA GLN A 213 -15.92 9.04 -1.88
C GLN A 213 -15.81 8.39 -0.50
N ASP A 214 -15.20 9.09 0.45
CA ASP A 214 -15.21 8.71 1.86
C ASP A 214 -16.66 8.71 2.39
N ASN A 215 -17.10 7.59 2.95
CA ASN A 215 -18.46 7.48 3.46
C ASN A 215 -18.67 8.21 4.80
N GLN A 216 -17.60 8.63 5.48
CA GLN A 216 -17.66 9.39 6.73
C GLN A 216 -17.46 10.89 6.53
N ASP A 217 -16.74 11.29 5.48
CA ASP A 217 -16.63 12.69 5.02
C ASP A 217 -17.14 12.79 3.57
N PRO A 218 -18.44 13.10 3.34
CA PRO A 218 -19.00 13.15 2.00
C PRO A 218 -18.31 14.15 1.05
N ALA A 219 -17.59 15.13 1.59
CA ALA A 219 -16.82 16.08 0.79
C ALA A 219 -15.45 15.52 0.38
N ARG A 220 -14.93 14.47 0.99
CA ARG A 220 -13.62 13.90 0.65
C ARG A 220 -13.75 12.84 -0.44
N VAL A 221 -13.07 13.05 -1.56
CA VAL A 221 -13.08 12.13 -2.71
C VAL A 221 -11.66 11.82 -3.13
N PHE A 222 -11.33 10.54 -3.22
CA PHE A 222 -10.01 10.05 -3.60
C PHE A 222 -9.89 9.76 -5.09
N TYR A 223 -8.73 10.06 -5.67
CA TYR A 223 -8.38 9.76 -7.07
C TYR A 223 -7.03 9.05 -7.19
N ALA A 224 -6.92 8.13 -8.15
CA ALA A 224 -5.64 7.53 -8.54
C ALA A 224 -4.96 8.37 -9.65
N PRO A 225 -3.61 8.35 -9.73
CA PRO A 225 -2.90 8.83 -10.91
C PRO A 225 -3.17 7.94 -12.13
N GLU A 226 -2.90 8.48 -13.31
CA GLU A 226 -3.10 7.83 -14.60
C GLU A 226 -2.09 6.71 -14.85
N GLY A 227 -0.90 6.89 -14.30
CA GLY A 227 0.25 6.02 -14.48
C GLY A 227 1.45 6.54 -13.73
N PHE A 228 2.54 5.78 -13.81
CA PHE A 228 3.87 6.19 -13.41
C PHE A 228 4.78 6.21 -14.63
N GLU A 229 5.62 7.23 -14.73
CA GLU A 229 6.63 7.34 -15.79
C GLU A 229 8.03 7.33 -15.18
N LEU A 230 8.98 6.65 -15.83
CA LEU A 230 10.38 6.71 -15.42
C LEU A 230 10.86 8.16 -15.45
N ALA A 231 11.43 8.61 -14.33
CA ALA A 231 11.92 9.97 -14.21
C ALA A 231 13.18 10.03 -13.34
N LYS A 232 13.82 11.20 -13.31
CA LYS A 232 14.78 11.52 -12.24
C LYS A 232 14.01 11.80 -10.95
N GLY A 233 14.53 11.32 -9.83
CA GLY A 233 13.97 11.67 -8.52
C GLY A 233 14.03 13.17 -8.23
N PRO A 234 13.21 13.67 -7.29
CA PRO A 234 13.23 15.07 -6.88
C PRO A 234 14.60 15.48 -6.31
N ALA A 235 15.02 16.71 -6.61
CA ALA A 235 16.30 17.26 -6.17
C ALA A 235 16.41 17.32 -4.62
N GLY A 236 17.60 17.06 -4.09
CA GLY A 236 17.88 17.15 -2.64
C GLY A 236 17.43 15.93 -1.81
N VAL A 237 16.75 14.97 -2.42
CA VAL A 237 16.57 13.63 -1.85
C VAL A 237 17.75 12.76 -2.32
N PRO A 238 18.37 11.92 -1.47
CA PRO A 238 19.39 10.96 -1.91
C PRO A 238 18.85 10.09 -3.06
N THR A 239 19.15 10.55 -4.27
CA THR A 239 19.11 9.92 -5.61
C THR A 239 18.24 8.67 -5.74
N VAL A 240 16.96 8.92 -6.00
CA VAL A 240 16.04 7.92 -6.58
C VAL A 240 16.18 8.07 -8.10
N SER A 241 16.54 7.00 -8.82
CA SER A 241 17.27 7.06 -10.12
C SER A 241 18.79 7.20 -9.93
N LEU A 242 19.40 6.18 -9.31
CA LEU A 242 20.85 6.01 -9.19
C LEU A 242 21.28 4.75 -9.93
N LEU A 243 22.38 4.82 -10.66
CA LEU A 243 23.04 3.70 -11.31
C LEU A 243 24.42 3.51 -10.68
N GLN A 244 24.62 2.35 -10.07
CA GLN A 244 25.89 1.96 -9.47
C GLN A 244 26.45 0.75 -10.21
N PHE A 245 27.73 0.80 -10.60
CA PHE A 245 28.46 -0.36 -11.06
C PHE A 245 29.38 -0.90 -9.96
N SER A 246 29.35 -2.20 -9.75
CA SER A 246 30.35 -2.92 -8.97
C SER A 246 31.18 -3.77 -9.92
N LEU A 247 32.48 -3.50 -9.96
CA LEU A 247 33.43 -4.29 -10.73
C LEU A 247 33.84 -5.53 -9.92
N PRO A 248 34.07 -6.68 -10.58
CA PRO A 248 34.64 -7.84 -9.93
C PRO A 248 36.11 -7.57 -9.52
N ASP A 249 36.57 -8.21 -8.45
CA ASP A 249 37.98 -8.16 -8.06
C ASP A 249 38.88 -8.82 -9.12
N GLY A 250 40.01 -8.19 -9.44
CA GLY A 250 41.03 -8.73 -10.34
C GLY A 250 40.73 -8.53 -11.83
N ASP A 251 41.23 -9.44 -12.68
CA ASP A 251 41.23 -9.32 -14.16
C ASP A 251 40.00 -9.97 -14.81
N ALA A 252 38.84 -9.88 -14.16
CA ALA A 252 37.60 -10.49 -14.63
C ALA A 252 36.90 -9.59 -15.67
N PRO A 253 36.34 -10.15 -16.78
CA PRO A 253 35.75 -9.40 -17.88
C PRO A 253 34.60 -8.48 -17.44
N VAL A 254 34.38 -7.38 -18.17
CA VAL A 254 33.33 -6.37 -17.87
C VAL A 254 31.92 -6.98 -17.76
N ASP A 255 31.66 -8.10 -18.43
CA ASP A 255 30.36 -8.80 -18.34
C ASP A 255 30.07 -9.39 -16.95
N GLN A 256 31.09 -9.56 -16.11
CA GLN A 256 30.93 -9.95 -14.71
C GLN A 256 30.58 -8.76 -13.79
N ALA A 257 30.61 -7.52 -14.29
CA ALA A 257 30.16 -6.36 -13.54
C ALA A 257 28.68 -6.51 -13.14
N ARG A 258 28.37 -5.96 -11.97
CA ARG A 258 27.00 -5.84 -11.47
C ARG A 258 26.57 -4.38 -11.59
N ALA A 259 25.31 -4.19 -11.98
CA ALA A 259 24.67 -2.90 -12.04
C ALA A 259 23.50 -2.89 -11.05
N THR A 260 23.51 -1.95 -10.11
CA THR A 260 22.37 -1.65 -9.26
C THR A 260 21.68 -0.42 -9.83
N PHE A 261 20.46 -0.61 -10.33
CA PHE A 261 19.64 0.46 -10.88
C PHE A 261 18.47 0.75 -9.93
N ARG A 262 18.51 1.90 -9.27
CA ARG A 262 17.40 2.42 -8.47
C ARG A 262 16.45 3.12 -9.40
N VAL A 263 15.19 2.71 -9.48
CA VAL A 263 14.17 3.26 -10.36
C VAL A 263 13.31 4.26 -9.60
N TYR A 264 13.04 5.42 -10.19
CA TYR A 264 11.97 6.33 -9.78
C TYR A 264 10.87 6.40 -10.82
N GLY A 265 9.64 6.11 -10.41
CA GLY A 265 8.42 6.37 -11.18
C GLY A 265 7.73 7.63 -10.67
N LEU A 266 7.66 8.66 -11.50
CA LEU A 266 6.89 9.88 -11.23
C LEU A 266 5.40 9.62 -11.49
N PRO A 267 4.50 9.94 -10.55
CA PRO A 267 3.07 9.78 -10.77
C PRO A 267 2.59 10.85 -11.76
N VAL A 268 1.85 10.42 -12.77
CA VAL A 268 1.25 11.31 -13.78
C VAL A 268 -0.19 11.58 -13.40
N VAL A 269 -0.53 12.87 -13.24
CA VAL A 269 -1.88 13.34 -12.91
C VAL A 269 -2.34 14.41 -13.90
N ASP A 270 -3.43 14.17 -14.63
CA ASP A 270 -4.11 15.21 -15.42
C ASP A 270 -4.99 16.04 -14.46
N PHE A 271 -4.50 17.18 -13.97
CA PHE A 271 -5.28 18.01 -13.04
C PHE A 271 -6.58 18.54 -13.64
N ALA A 272 -6.67 18.70 -14.97
CA ALA A 272 -7.92 19.09 -15.62
C ALA A 272 -8.98 17.97 -15.53
N ARG A 273 -8.56 16.69 -15.55
CA ARG A 273 -9.43 15.55 -15.23
C ARG A 273 -9.98 15.66 -13.82
N ILE A 274 -9.11 15.97 -12.85
CA ILE A 274 -9.50 16.05 -11.43
C ILE A 274 -10.51 17.19 -11.21
N GLU A 275 -10.27 18.35 -11.80
CA GLU A 275 -11.20 19.49 -11.75
C GLU A 275 -12.54 19.15 -12.41
N ASN A 276 -12.52 18.49 -13.58
CA ASN A 276 -13.74 18.05 -14.25
C ASN A 276 -14.57 17.09 -13.38
N ALA A 277 -13.90 16.09 -12.78
CA ALA A 277 -14.55 15.16 -11.88
C ALA A 277 -15.11 15.84 -10.63
N ALA A 278 -14.41 16.82 -10.06
CA ALA A 278 -14.91 17.61 -8.95
C ALA A 278 -16.23 18.32 -9.29
N GLN A 279 -16.33 18.93 -10.49
CA GLN A 279 -17.56 19.57 -10.94
C GLN A 279 -18.69 18.56 -11.20
N ALA A 280 -18.38 17.44 -11.84
CA ALA A 280 -19.36 16.39 -12.13
C ALA A 280 -19.93 15.77 -10.84
N LEU A 281 -19.09 15.56 -9.84
CA LEU A 281 -19.48 14.97 -8.55
C LEU A 281 -20.21 15.98 -7.67
N LYS A 282 -19.88 17.28 -7.71
CA LYS A 282 -20.57 18.31 -6.90
C LYS A 282 -22.10 18.24 -7.02
N GLY A 283 -22.62 18.07 -8.24
CA GLY A 283 -24.07 17.94 -8.47
C GLY A 283 -24.69 16.67 -7.89
N ARG A 284 -23.91 15.59 -7.79
CA ARG A 284 -24.35 14.29 -7.23
C ARG A 284 -24.23 14.24 -5.71
N LEU A 285 -23.22 14.89 -5.15
CA LEU A 285 -22.91 14.86 -3.72
C LEU A 285 -23.64 15.95 -2.92
N GLY A 286 -24.09 17.02 -3.57
CA GLY A 286 -24.70 18.18 -2.90
C GLY A 286 -23.70 19.03 -2.11
N VAL A 287 -22.41 18.67 -2.14
CA VAL A 287 -21.29 19.37 -1.51
C VAL A 287 -20.15 19.50 -2.51
N THR A 288 -19.30 20.53 -2.34
CA THR A 288 -18.10 20.67 -3.18
C THR A 288 -17.07 19.63 -2.75
N PRO A 289 -16.68 18.69 -3.64
CA PRO A 289 -15.72 17.66 -3.27
C PRO A 289 -14.30 18.22 -3.18
N ARG A 290 -13.61 17.90 -2.09
CA ARG A 290 -12.16 17.99 -1.92
C ARG A 290 -11.54 16.75 -2.52
N MET A 291 -10.91 16.92 -3.68
CA MET A 291 -10.20 15.86 -4.39
C MET A 291 -8.85 15.61 -3.71
N VAL A 292 -8.57 14.38 -3.30
CA VAL A 292 -7.37 13.97 -2.56
C VAL A 292 -6.72 12.78 -3.24
N SER A 293 -5.40 12.65 -3.17
CA SER A 293 -4.70 11.45 -3.67
C SER A 293 -5.21 10.21 -2.95
N LEU A 294 -5.37 9.12 -3.71
CA LEU A 294 -5.72 7.81 -3.16
C LEU A 294 -4.71 7.31 -2.13
N GLN A 295 -3.49 7.86 -2.11
CA GLN A 295 -2.49 7.60 -1.07
C GLN A 295 -3.02 7.86 0.36
N ASP A 296 -3.86 8.89 0.52
CA ASP A 296 -4.36 9.32 1.83
C ASP A 296 -5.65 8.61 2.25
N ALA A 297 -6.09 7.62 1.47
CA ALA A 297 -7.25 6.80 1.79
C ALA A 297 -6.89 5.77 2.88
N HIS A 298 -7.89 5.35 3.65
CA HIS A 298 -7.77 4.26 4.62
C HIS A 298 -7.56 2.91 3.92
N THR A 299 -6.78 2.02 4.56
CA THR A 299 -6.58 0.62 4.12
C THR A 299 -6.09 0.44 2.68
N VAL A 300 -5.27 1.36 2.18
CA VAL A 300 -4.62 1.25 0.87
C VAL A 300 -3.48 0.25 0.96
N ARG A 301 -3.53 -0.79 0.13
CA ARG A 301 -2.39 -1.71 -0.09
C ARG A 301 -1.96 -1.62 -1.54
N THR A 302 -0.65 -1.61 -1.77
CA THR A 302 -0.07 -1.47 -3.10
C THR A 302 0.97 -2.57 -3.33
N SER A 303 1.06 -3.04 -4.58
CA SER A 303 2.09 -3.98 -5.02
C SER A 303 2.58 -3.58 -6.40
N PHE A 304 3.89 -3.60 -6.61
CA PHE A 304 4.49 -3.24 -7.89
C PHE A 304 4.96 -4.50 -8.64
N THR A 305 4.56 -4.62 -9.90
CA THR A 305 4.96 -5.72 -10.77
C THR A 305 5.67 -5.17 -12.01
N LEU A 306 6.79 -5.76 -12.38
CA LEU A 306 7.61 -5.36 -13.52
C LEU A 306 7.85 -6.49 -14.51
N TYR A 307 7.90 -6.13 -15.79
CA TYR A 307 8.56 -6.90 -16.84
C TYR A 307 10.00 -6.42 -17.00
N PHE A 308 10.92 -7.39 -17.03
CA PHE A 308 12.31 -7.14 -17.39
C PHE A 308 12.59 -7.57 -18.82
N PRO A 309 13.43 -6.84 -19.57
CA PRO A 309 13.97 -7.34 -20.83
C PRO A 309 14.84 -8.57 -20.56
N ASN A 310 14.77 -9.56 -21.44
CA ASN A 310 15.79 -10.60 -21.52
C ASN A 310 16.76 -10.33 -22.68
N ALA A 311 17.85 -11.11 -22.73
CA ALA A 311 18.92 -10.97 -23.72
C ALA A 311 18.47 -11.15 -25.18
N GLN A 312 17.26 -11.69 -25.42
CA GLN A 312 16.67 -11.85 -26.75
C GLN A 312 15.67 -10.72 -27.09
N ALA A 313 15.66 -9.64 -26.30
CA ALA A 313 14.70 -8.54 -26.46
C ALA A 313 13.23 -9.03 -26.42
N THR A 314 12.93 -10.02 -25.57
CA THR A 314 11.56 -10.39 -25.18
C THR A 314 11.36 -10.09 -23.70
N ALA A 315 10.11 -9.86 -23.27
CA ALA A 315 9.82 -9.60 -21.86
C ALA A 315 9.96 -10.88 -21.02
N SER A 316 10.46 -10.76 -19.80
CA SER A 316 10.40 -11.81 -18.79
C SER A 316 8.96 -12.13 -18.43
N SER A 317 8.74 -13.19 -17.65
CA SER A 317 7.52 -13.29 -16.84
C SER A 317 7.41 -12.07 -15.91
N PRO A 318 6.19 -11.57 -15.63
CA PRO A 318 6.02 -10.44 -14.72
C PRO A 318 6.47 -10.85 -13.32
N LEU A 319 7.26 -9.99 -12.67
CA LEU A 319 7.82 -10.24 -11.35
C LEU A 319 7.40 -9.15 -10.37
N VAL A 320 6.80 -9.58 -9.25
CA VAL A 320 6.50 -8.70 -8.12
C VAL A 320 7.81 -8.17 -7.53
N GLN A 321 7.86 -6.87 -7.25
CA GLN A 321 8.99 -6.18 -6.64
C GLN A 321 8.70 -6.00 -5.15
N PRO A 322 9.15 -6.92 -4.28
CA PRO A 322 8.79 -6.90 -2.86
C PRO A 322 9.37 -5.70 -2.11
N ASP A 323 10.50 -5.18 -2.56
CA ASP A 323 11.22 -4.05 -1.95
C ASP A 323 10.81 -2.69 -2.54
N ALA A 324 9.77 -2.66 -3.39
CA ALA A 324 9.28 -1.42 -3.97
C ALA A 324 8.58 -0.56 -2.91
N ALA A 325 9.01 0.69 -2.77
CA ALA A 325 8.32 1.69 -1.97
C ALA A 325 7.38 2.50 -2.86
N ILE A 326 6.08 2.45 -2.58
CA ILE A 326 5.05 2.99 -3.45
C ILE A 326 4.30 4.09 -2.72
N ASP A 327 4.36 5.31 -3.23
CA ASP A 327 3.49 6.41 -2.84
C ASP A 327 2.75 6.93 -4.07
N LEU A 328 1.42 6.86 -4.06
CA LEU A 328 0.59 7.23 -5.22
C LEU A 328 0.60 8.74 -5.51
N GLY A 329 1.05 9.59 -4.57
CA GLY A 329 1.21 11.03 -4.74
C GLY A 329 2.65 11.49 -4.90
N ALA A 330 3.61 10.85 -4.24
CA ALA A 330 5.02 11.24 -4.22
C ALA A 330 5.92 10.41 -5.15
N GLY A 331 5.46 9.23 -5.57
CA GLY A 331 6.13 8.39 -6.56
C GLY A 331 6.51 7.00 -6.09
N LEU A 332 6.95 6.21 -7.06
CA LEU A 332 7.33 4.81 -6.93
C LEU A 332 8.86 4.70 -6.89
N ARG A 333 9.40 3.90 -5.98
CA ARG A 333 10.84 3.63 -5.85
C ARG A 333 11.07 2.13 -5.84
N ASN A 334 12.09 1.69 -6.55
CA ASN A 334 12.49 0.28 -6.57
C ASN A 334 14.01 0.17 -6.76
N GLU A 335 14.63 -0.89 -6.25
CA GLU A 335 16.05 -1.17 -6.51
C GLU A 335 16.18 -2.50 -7.27
N ILE A 336 16.98 -2.50 -8.33
CA ILE A 336 17.10 -3.63 -9.24
C ILE A 336 18.57 -3.97 -9.40
N SER A 337 18.94 -5.17 -8.95
CA SER A 337 20.29 -5.71 -9.11
C SER A 337 20.38 -6.59 -10.36
N LEU A 338 21.24 -6.20 -11.30
CA LEU A 338 21.38 -6.83 -12.61
C LEU A 338 22.83 -7.19 -12.87
N ASN A 339 23.07 -8.24 -13.67
CA ASN A 339 24.37 -8.39 -14.32
C ASN A 339 24.50 -7.42 -15.50
N PHE A 340 25.73 -7.19 -15.98
CA PHE A 340 25.98 -6.22 -17.03
C PHE A 340 25.19 -6.47 -18.32
N THR A 341 25.03 -7.73 -18.74
CA THR A 341 24.22 -8.09 -19.91
C THR A 341 22.75 -7.73 -19.73
N GLN A 342 22.16 -8.05 -18.58
CA GLN A 342 20.77 -7.71 -18.25
C GLN A 342 20.57 -6.19 -18.18
N PHE A 343 21.53 -5.48 -17.60
CA PHE A 343 21.48 -4.02 -17.55
C PHE A 343 21.55 -3.40 -18.94
N ARG A 344 22.42 -3.87 -19.83
CA ARG A 344 22.45 -3.39 -21.23
C ARG A 344 21.13 -3.63 -21.95
N ALA A 345 20.49 -4.77 -21.73
CA ALA A 345 19.17 -5.05 -22.29
C ALA A 345 18.09 -4.10 -21.71
N LEU A 346 18.17 -3.79 -20.41
CA LEU A 346 17.29 -2.81 -19.75
C LEU A 346 17.49 -1.40 -20.28
N TRP A 347 18.75 -0.98 -20.40
CA TRP A 347 19.11 0.34 -20.93
C TRP A 347 18.60 0.53 -22.36
N ALA A 348 18.84 -0.46 -23.23
CA ALA A 348 18.31 -0.45 -24.59
C ALA A 348 16.77 -0.41 -24.62
N ALA A 349 16.10 -1.08 -23.68
CA ALA A 349 14.64 -1.07 -23.56
C ALA A 349 14.07 0.30 -23.17
N ILE A 350 14.75 1.03 -22.27
CA ILE A 350 14.34 2.38 -21.83
C ILE A 350 14.31 3.33 -23.02
N PHE A 351 15.33 3.32 -23.88
CA PHE A 351 15.47 4.24 -25.02
C PHE A 351 15.00 3.65 -26.36
N SER A 352 14.35 2.49 -26.34
CA SER A 352 13.84 1.85 -27.55
C SER A 352 12.69 2.63 -28.16
N THR A 353 12.83 2.98 -29.43
CA THR A 353 11.77 3.60 -30.23
C THR A 353 10.87 2.57 -30.93
N ALA A 354 11.19 1.27 -30.82
CA ALA A 354 10.43 0.20 -31.45
C ALA A 354 9.04 0.04 -30.78
N PRO A 355 7.92 0.26 -31.50
CA PRO A 355 6.57 0.11 -30.96
C PRO A 355 6.31 -1.29 -30.38
N GLU A 356 6.88 -2.32 -30.99
CA GLU A 356 6.62 -3.74 -30.74
C GLU A 356 7.38 -4.35 -29.55
N ASN A 357 8.32 -3.63 -28.94
CA ASN A 357 9.17 -4.16 -27.86
C ASN A 357 8.90 -3.49 -26.49
N PRO A 358 7.77 -3.79 -25.81
CA PRO A 358 7.49 -3.28 -24.47
C PRO A 358 8.34 -4.01 -23.43
N LEU A 359 9.63 -3.66 -23.36
CA LEU A 359 10.60 -4.45 -22.61
C LEU A 359 10.80 -4.00 -21.16
N PHE A 360 10.49 -2.75 -20.83
CA PHE A 360 10.50 -2.23 -19.46
C PHE A 360 9.18 -1.53 -19.14
N ARG A 361 8.21 -2.33 -18.69
CA ARG A 361 6.87 -1.89 -18.30
C ARG A 361 6.45 -2.60 -17.03
N GLY A 362 5.46 -2.06 -16.35
CA GLY A 362 4.89 -2.69 -15.18
C GLY A 362 3.55 -2.09 -14.84
N TRP A 363 3.09 -2.39 -13.64
CA TRP A 363 1.93 -1.75 -13.05
C TRP A 363 1.98 -1.83 -11.53
N VAL A 364 1.31 -0.89 -10.89
CA VAL A 364 0.98 -0.93 -9.47
C VAL A 364 -0.45 -1.43 -9.36
N ASP A 365 -0.64 -2.59 -8.72
CA ASP A 365 -1.95 -3.02 -8.26
C ASP A 365 -2.24 -2.31 -6.93
N VAL A 366 -3.43 -1.71 -6.81
CA VAL A 366 -3.92 -1.04 -5.60
C VAL A 366 -5.17 -1.76 -5.13
N ASP A 367 -5.15 -2.23 -3.89
CA ASP A 367 -6.32 -2.79 -3.20
C ASP A 367 -6.81 -1.78 -2.15
N LEU A 368 -8.11 -1.49 -2.18
CA LEU A 368 -8.81 -0.66 -1.20
C LEU A 368 -9.85 -1.47 -0.48
N LEU A 369 -10.05 -1.17 0.81
CA LEU A 369 -11.06 -1.81 1.65
C LEU A 369 -10.98 -3.34 1.54
N ASP A 370 -9.79 -3.85 1.82
CA ASP A 370 -9.42 -5.28 1.80
C ASP A 370 -9.79 -6.00 0.50
N GLY A 371 -9.57 -5.31 -0.63
CA GLY A 371 -9.72 -5.86 -1.98
C GLY A 371 -11.12 -5.76 -2.56
N ARG A 372 -12.05 -5.06 -1.88
CA ARG A 372 -13.38 -4.74 -2.43
C ARG A 372 -13.25 -3.91 -3.71
N TYR A 373 -12.34 -2.95 -3.71
CA TYR A 373 -12.02 -2.17 -4.91
C TYR A 373 -10.58 -2.41 -5.30
N LYS A 374 -10.36 -2.62 -6.60
CA LYS A 374 -9.06 -2.86 -7.19
C LYS A 374 -8.81 -1.86 -8.29
N GLU A 375 -7.64 -1.26 -8.26
CA GLU A 375 -7.13 -0.40 -9.32
C GLU A 375 -5.83 -0.95 -9.87
N ARG A 376 -5.58 -0.69 -11.14
CA ARG A 376 -4.31 -0.97 -11.79
C ARG A 376 -3.80 0.30 -12.44
N ILE A 377 -2.63 0.73 -12.00
CA ILE A 377 -1.96 1.95 -12.45
C ILE A 377 -0.71 1.53 -13.22
N ASP A 378 -0.67 1.81 -14.52
CA ASP A 378 0.43 1.36 -15.37
C ASP A 378 1.74 2.09 -15.05
N PHE A 379 2.87 1.40 -15.21
CA PHE A 379 4.21 1.98 -15.17
C PHE A 379 4.84 1.90 -16.57
N ASN A 380 5.28 3.05 -17.07
CA ASN A 380 6.00 3.17 -18.34
C ASN A 380 7.47 3.52 -18.09
N GLY A 381 8.35 2.58 -18.42
CA GLY A 381 9.79 2.73 -18.26
C GLY A 381 10.52 3.42 -19.41
N ARG A 382 9.81 3.85 -20.46
CA ARG A 382 10.45 4.40 -21.67
C ARG A 382 10.78 5.87 -21.56
N LEU A 383 11.90 6.26 -22.16
CA LEU A 383 12.35 7.65 -22.30
C LEU A 383 12.65 7.99 -23.77
N PRO A 384 12.51 9.26 -24.18
CA PRO A 384 12.98 9.75 -25.48
C PRO A 384 14.47 9.51 -25.69
N LYS A 385 14.85 9.07 -26.90
CA LYS A 385 16.24 8.69 -27.24
C LYS A 385 17.24 9.84 -27.11
N ASP A 386 16.81 11.07 -27.36
CA ASP A 386 17.62 12.27 -27.22
C ASP A 386 18.04 12.57 -25.77
N LEU A 387 17.37 11.97 -24.78
CA LEU A 387 17.74 12.09 -23.36
C LEU A 387 18.78 11.06 -22.90
N GLU A 388 19.17 10.09 -23.72
CA GLU A 388 20.00 8.94 -23.32
C GLU A 388 21.30 9.33 -22.61
N ALA A 389 22.10 10.21 -23.24
CA ALA A 389 23.40 10.60 -22.69
C ALA A 389 23.25 11.40 -21.39
N ALA A 390 22.37 12.41 -21.37
CA ALA A 390 22.15 13.24 -20.20
C ALA A 390 21.57 12.42 -19.04
N PHE A 391 20.58 11.56 -19.31
CA PHE A 391 19.96 10.73 -18.29
C PHE A 391 20.98 9.77 -17.66
N PHE A 392 21.86 9.14 -18.44
CA PHE A 392 22.93 8.29 -17.90
C PHE A 392 23.82 9.06 -16.94
N ASP A 393 24.28 10.24 -17.35
CA ASP A 393 25.21 11.06 -16.57
C ASP A 393 24.57 11.57 -15.28
N ASP A 394 23.27 11.90 -15.32
CA ASP A 394 22.53 12.45 -14.19
C ASP A 394 22.18 11.40 -13.12
N ILE A 395 22.14 10.11 -13.50
CA ILE A 395 21.82 9.02 -12.57
C ILE A 395 23.06 8.25 -12.11
N LEU A 396 24.22 8.41 -12.76
CA LEU A 396 25.42 7.66 -12.42
C LEU A 396 25.90 8.04 -11.01
N ASP A 397 26.17 7.05 -10.17
CA ASP A 397 26.76 7.30 -8.86
C ASP A 397 28.20 7.81 -8.98
N THR A 398 28.43 9.04 -8.51
CA THR A 398 29.75 9.68 -8.49
C THR A 398 30.82 8.92 -7.69
N VAL A 399 30.43 7.96 -6.84
CA VAL A 399 31.34 7.10 -6.07
C VAL A 399 31.79 5.86 -6.86
N THR A 400 31.18 5.58 -8.01
CA THR A 400 31.58 4.42 -8.82
C THR A 400 32.75 4.68 -9.75
N ASP A 401 33.62 3.67 -9.87
CA ASP A 401 34.64 3.64 -10.91
C ASP A 401 33.96 3.71 -12.28
N SER A 402 34.10 4.86 -12.94
CA SER A 402 33.55 5.09 -14.27
C SER A 402 34.34 4.40 -15.39
N THR A 403 35.47 3.78 -15.02
CA THR A 403 36.32 3.02 -15.91
C THR A 403 36.51 1.59 -15.45
N TYR A 404 36.69 0.70 -16.42
CA TYR A 404 36.99 -0.71 -16.22
C TYR A 404 38.39 -1.02 -16.78
N PRO A 405 39.29 -1.64 -15.98
CA PRO A 405 40.64 -1.97 -16.42
C PRO A 405 40.69 -3.28 -17.22
N ALA A 406 41.36 -3.27 -18.37
CA ALA A 406 41.69 -4.47 -19.13
C ALA A 406 43.21 -4.67 -19.18
N ARG A 407 43.69 -5.84 -18.78
CA ARG A 407 45.12 -6.17 -18.78
C ARG A 407 45.52 -6.95 -20.02
N PHE A 408 46.55 -6.47 -20.71
CA PHE A 408 47.16 -7.15 -21.86
C PHE A 408 48.63 -7.44 -21.60
N SER A 409 49.08 -8.61 -22.01
CA SER A 409 50.50 -8.94 -22.13
C SER A 409 50.88 -8.83 -23.60
N VAL A 410 51.51 -7.72 -23.97
CA VAL A 410 51.96 -7.47 -25.33
C VAL A 410 53.32 -8.13 -25.53
N ARG A 411 53.44 -8.99 -26.53
CA ARG A 411 54.64 -9.81 -26.74
C ARG A 411 54.96 -9.96 -28.21
N THR A 412 56.25 -10.13 -28.47
CA THR A 412 56.78 -10.55 -29.76
C THR A 412 57.97 -11.50 -29.57
N VAL A 413 58.54 -11.98 -30.66
CA VAL A 413 59.79 -12.75 -30.65
C VAL A 413 60.97 -11.86 -31.03
N PRO A 414 62.19 -12.12 -30.54
CA PRO A 414 63.38 -11.36 -30.94
C PRO A 414 63.59 -11.29 -32.47
N LYS A 415 63.18 -12.35 -33.19
CA LYS A 415 63.24 -12.40 -34.66
C LYS A 415 62.37 -11.33 -35.35
N ALA A 416 61.33 -10.81 -34.68
CA ALA A 416 60.51 -9.73 -35.23
C ALA A 416 61.27 -8.40 -35.35
N PHE A 417 62.41 -8.25 -34.67
CA PHE A 417 63.27 -7.08 -34.77
C PHE A 417 64.37 -7.21 -35.85
N ALA A 418 64.49 -8.38 -36.46
CA ALA A 418 65.57 -8.70 -37.39
C ALA A 418 65.16 -8.55 -38.86
N GLY A 419 66.10 -8.12 -39.70
CA GLY A 419 65.93 -7.94 -41.16
C GLY A 419 66.27 -6.51 -41.60
N PRO A 420 66.69 -6.26 -42.85
CA PRO A 420 67.04 -4.91 -43.30
C PRO A 420 65.81 -4.11 -43.78
N PRO A 421 65.56 -2.89 -43.30
CA PRO A 421 66.23 -2.21 -42.17
C PRO A 421 65.80 -2.78 -40.81
N GLU A 422 66.75 -2.92 -39.86
CA GLU A 422 66.46 -3.51 -38.54
C GLU A 422 65.44 -2.66 -37.79
N ILE A 423 64.64 -3.29 -36.94
CA ILE A 423 63.63 -2.59 -36.16
C ILE A 423 64.21 -2.29 -34.79
N LEU A 424 64.25 -1.01 -34.42
CA LEU A 424 64.71 -0.55 -33.11
C LEU A 424 63.61 -0.76 -32.06
N GLU A 425 62.38 -0.37 -32.40
CA GLU A 425 61.27 -0.29 -31.46
C GLU A 425 59.93 -0.64 -32.12
N LEU A 426 59.07 -1.30 -31.36
CA LEU A 426 57.66 -1.52 -31.70
C LEU A 426 56.80 -0.85 -30.64
N ASP A 427 56.05 0.19 -31.02
CA ASP A 427 55.08 0.83 -30.12
C ASP A 427 53.67 0.33 -30.41
N VAL A 428 53.02 -0.22 -29.39
CA VAL A 428 51.60 -0.53 -29.40
C VAL A 428 50.86 0.60 -28.68
N ILE A 429 50.15 1.41 -29.45
CA ILE A 429 49.48 2.62 -29.00
C ILE A 429 47.98 2.37 -28.90
N PHE A 430 47.50 2.21 -27.67
CA PHE A 430 46.07 2.20 -27.35
C PHE A 430 45.58 3.65 -27.09
N PRO A 431 44.26 3.91 -27.12
CA PRO A 431 43.71 5.18 -26.67
C PRO A 431 44.18 5.51 -25.24
N GLY A 432 44.92 6.62 -25.10
CA GLY A 432 45.42 7.11 -23.81
C GLY A 432 46.66 6.40 -23.24
N LYS A 433 47.17 5.33 -23.87
CA LYS A 433 48.35 4.60 -23.38
C LYS A 433 49.16 3.94 -24.49
N ALA A 434 50.48 4.07 -24.46
CA ALA A 434 51.39 3.40 -25.37
C ALA A 434 52.35 2.49 -24.61
N VAL A 435 52.75 1.38 -25.24
CA VAL A 435 53.81 0.51 -24.74
C VAL A 435 54.82 0.21 -25.83
N THR A 436 56.10 0.21 -25.45
CA THR A 436 57.22 0.00 -26.36
C THR A 436 57.85 -1.36 -26.08
N LEU A 437 58.04 -2.14 -27.14
CA LEU A 437 58.82 -3.37 -27.13
C LEU A 437 60.18 -3.09 -27.79
N THR A 438 61.23 -3.64 -27.19
CA THR A 438 62.60 -3.56 -27.72
C THR A 438 63.20 -4.96 -27.82
N PRO A 439 64.32 -5.15 -28.53
CA PRO A 439 64.99 -6.44 -28.58
C PRO A 439 65.36 -7.01 -27.20
N SER A 440 65.71 -6.14 -26.25
CA SER A 440 66.05 -6.52 -24.86
C SER A 440 64.83 -6.73 -23.97
N ASN A 441 63.67 -6.17 -24.34
CA ASN A 441 62.41 -6.32 -23.62
C ASN A 441 61.25 -6.62 -24.59
N PRO A 442 61.16 -7.84 -25.15
CA PRO A 442 60.16 -8.20 -26.15
C PRO A 442 58.78 -8.52 -25.54
N ARG A 443 58.56 -8.17 -24.27
CA ARG A 443 57.29 -8.35 -23.55
C ARG A 443 57.04 -7.18 -22.61
N VAL A 444 55.83 -6.63 -22.64
CA VAL A 444 55.36 -5.61 -21.70
C VAL A 444 53.92 -5.92 -21.30
N ASP A 445 53.62 -5.83 -20.01
CA ASP A 445 52.26 -5.92 -19.50
C ASP A 445 51.67 -4.49 -19.40
N VAL A 446 50.43 -4.31 -19.85
CA VAL A 446 49.74 -3.01 -19.94
C VAL A 446 48.32 -3.12 -19.41
N VAL A 447 47.87 -2.10 -18.70
CA VAL A 447 46.48 -1.94 -18.26
C VAL A 447 45.83 -0.80 -19.05
N ILE A 448 44.72 -1.08 -19.73
CA ILE A 448 43.95 -0.13 -20.54
C ILE A 448 42.61 0.14 -19.85
N GLU A 449 42.37 1.38 -19.47
CA GLU A 449 41.11 1.82 -18.86
C GLU A 449 40.05 2.07 -19.94
N ARG A 450 38.83 1.57 -19.72
CA ARG A 450 37.69 1.75 -20.64
C ARG A 450 36.52 2.40 -19.93
N SER A 451 35.82 3.30 -20.61
CA SER A 451 34.64 3.93 -20.03
C SER A 451 33.46 2.97 -20.01
N ILE A 452 32.93 2.66 -18.82
CA ILE A 452 31.71 1.82 -18.68
C ILE A 452 30.53 2.50 -19.40
N ARG A 453 30.44 3.83 -19.29
CA ARG A 453 29.45 4.66 -20.00
C ARG A 453 29.46 4.40 -21.49
N ASP A 454 30.63 4.54 -22.14
CA ASP A 454 30.74 4.39 -23.60
C ASP A 454 30.43 2.96 -24.07
N ILE A 455 30.69 1.95 -23.23
CA ILE A 455 30.30 0.56 -23.50
C ILE A 455 28.78 0.39 -23.42
N VAL A 456 28.12 0.94 -22.39
CA VAL A 456 26.67 0.85 -22.21
C VAL A 456 25.91 1.52 -23.36
N ILE A 457 26.30 2.74 -23.73
CA ILE A 457 25.65 3.51 -24.81
C ILE A 457 26.11 3.09 -26.22
N GLY A 458 26.89 2.00 -26.32
CA GLY A 458 27.27 1.39 -27.60
C GLY A 458 28.30 2.16 -28.43
N LYS A 459 28.99 3.15 -27.87
CA LYS A 459 30.12 3.84 -28.52
C LYS A 459 31.40 3.00 -28.55
N GLN A 460 31.49 2.03 -27.64
CA GLN A 460 32.63 1.13 -27.49
C GLN A 460 32.16 -0.32 -27.47
N ASN A 461 32.82 -1.20 -28.23
CA ASN A 461 32.63 -2.65 -28.08
C ASN A 461 33.34 -3.11 -26.79
N PRO A 462 32.69 -3.83 -25.86
CA PRO A 462 33.32 -4.32 -24.63
C PRO A 462 34.52 -5.26 -24.87
N GLU A 463 34.53 -5.99 -25.98
CA GLU A 463 35.57 -7.00 -26.26
C GLU A 463 36.73 -6.46 -27.10
N ASP A 464 36.54 -5.37 -27.85
CA ASP A 464 37.51 -4.88 -28.83
C ASP A 464 38.30 -3.67 -28.31
N TYR A 465 39.63 -3.79 -28.40
CA TYR A 465 40.61 -2.81 -27.97
C TYR A 465 41.45 -2.39 -29.19
N PRO A 466 40.97 -1.38 -29.95
CA PRO A 466 41.71 -0.90 -31.11
C PRO A 466 43.06 -0.31 -30.66
N TYR A 467 44.11 -0.61 -31.40
CA TYR A 467 45.45 -0.05 -31.20
C TYR A 467 46.11 0.29 -32.54
N ARG A 468 47.10 1.17 -32.49
CA ARG A 468 48.00 1.44 -33.60
C ARG A 468 49.37 0.86 -33.29
N LEU A 469 49.87 0.02 -34.17
CA LEU A 469 51.26 -0.45 -34.13
C LEU A 469 52.11 0.55 -34.91
N ARG A 470 53.16 1.08 -34.28
CA ARG A 470 54.19 1.90 -34.90
C ARG A 470 55.51 1.14 -34.87
N VAL A 471 56.14 0.99 -36.02
CA VAL A 471 57.41 0.28 -36.21
C VAL A 471 58.48 1.32 -36.52
N VAL A 472 59.54 1.37 -35.71
CA VAL A 472 60.65 2.30 -35.88
C VAL A 472 61.86 1.52 -36.38
N HIS A 473 62.35 1.88 -37.56
CA HIS A 473 63.52 1.24 -38.18
C HIS A 473 64.81 1.98 -37.85
N GLU A 474 65.95 1.27 -37.94
CA GLU A 474 67.30 1.79 -37.76
C GLU A 474 67.62 2.98 -38.66
N ASP A 475 67.10 2.96 -39.90
CA ASP A 475 67.30 4.02 -40.89
C ASP A 475 66.48 5.30 -40.62
N GLY A 476 65.73 5.32 -39.52
CA GLY A 476 64.86 6.42 -39.11
C GLY A 476 63.49 6.43 -39.80
N SER A 477 63.20 5.46 -40.67
CA SER A 477 61.87 5.30 -41.23
C SER A 477 60.88 4.77 -40.18
N VAL A 478 59.62 5.19 -40.30
CA VAL A 478 58.57 4.81 -39.35
C VAL A 478 57.32 4.40 -40.14
N THR A 479 56.83 3.20 -39.86
CA THR A 479 55.58 2.68 -40.44
C THR A 479 54.53 2.42 -39.38
N CYS A 480 53.27 2.48 -39.79
CA CYS A 480 52.12 2.30 -38.92
C CYS A 480 51.07 1.38 -39.54
N CYS A 481 50.35 0.68 -38.67
CA CYS A 481 49.18 -0.11 -39.02
C CYS A 481 48.23 -0.19 -37.82
N THR A 482 46.97 -0.50 -38.09
CA THR A 482 45.93 -0.65 -37.05
C THR A 482 45.73 -2.11 -36.71
N GLY A 483 45.53 -2.41 -35.43
CA GLY A 483 45.14 -3.72 -34.95
C GLY A 483 44.01 -3.62 -33.93
N THR A 484 43.45 -4.76 -33.55
CA THR A 484 42.45 -4.85 -32.48
C THR A 484 42.87 -5.99 -31.57
N ALA A 485 43.08 -5.68 -30.30
CA ALA A 485 43.26 -6.69 -29.26
C ALA A 485 41.88 -7.06 -28.71
N ARG A 486 41.72 -8.32 -28.26
CA ARG A 486 40.47 -8.79 -27.66
C ARG A 486 40.68 -9.24 -26.22
N SER A 487 39.77 -8.88 -25.32
CA SER A 487 39.88 -9.19 -23.88
C SER A 487 39.79 -10.68 -23.56
N ASP A 488 39.18 -11.50 -24.42
CA ASP A 488 39.18 -12.97 -24.32
C ASP A 488 40.57 -13.58 -24.60
N THR A 489 41.45 -12.83 -25.29
CA THR A 489 42.84 -13.18 -25.59
C THR A 489 43.79 -12.14 -24.98
N PRO A 490 44.03 -12.15 -23.66
CA PRO A 490 44.80 -11.12 -22.97
C PRO A 490 46.29 -11.10 -23.37
N ASN A 491 46.78 -12.13 -24.08
CA ASN A 491 48.12 -12.11 -24.67
C ASN A 491 48.06 -11.58 -26.10
N LEU A 492 48.41 -10.31 -26.29
CA LEU A 492 48.55 -9.72 -27.62
C LEU A 492 49.89 -10.15 -28.23
N TRP A 493 49.85 -11.13 -29.12
CA TRP A 493 51.04 -11.64 -29.81
C TRP A 493 51.23 -10.95 -31.17
N LEU A 494 52.25 -10.11 -31.28
CA LEU A 494 52.65 -9.50 -32.54
C LEU A 494 53.50 -10.50 -33.32
N SER A 495 52.94 -11.09 -34.38
CA SER A 495 53.67 -12.03 -35.23
C SER A 495 54.70 -11.30 -36.10
N VAL A 496 55.74 -12.03 -36.53
CA VAL A 496 56.75 -11.49 -37.47
C VAL A 496 56.08 -10.98 -38.76
N ASP A 497 55.10 -11.72 -39.28
CA ASP A 497 54.39 -11.35 -40.50
C ASP A 497 53.54 -10.09 -40.32
N GLN A 498 52.92 -9.92 -39.14
CA GLN A 498 52.14 -8.72 -38.83
C GLN A 498 53.03 -7.47 -38.74
N VAL A 499 54.21 -7.61 -38.12
CA VAL A 499 55.19 -6.52 -38.02
C VAL A 499 55.74 -6.18 -39.41
N ALA A 500 56.17 -7.18 -40.18
CA ALA A 500 56.70 -6.98 -41.53
C ALA A 500 55.65 -6.43 -42.52
N GLY A 501 54.38 -6.82 -42.36
CA GLY A 501 53.26 -6.30 -43.14
C GLY A 501 52.86 -4.86 -42.79
N CYS A 502 53.38 -4.30 -41.70
CA CYS A 502 53.09 -2.96 -41.24
C CYS A 502 53.86 -1.93 -42.09
N THR A 503 53.27 -1.51 -43.21
CA THR A 503 53.92 -0.67 -44.24
C THR A 503 53.24 0.68 -44.45
N GLY A 504 52.18 0.97 -43.69
CA GLY A 504 51.43 2.23 -43.80
C GLY A 504 52.23 3.43 -43.30
N ALA A 505 51.89 4.62 -43.78
CA ALA A 505 52.45 5.86 -43.25
C ALA A 505 51.85 6.17 -41.87
N CYS A 506 52.69 6.61 -40.93
CA CYS A 506 52.22 7.13 -39.65
C CYS A 506 51.69 8.55 -39.82
N ALA A 507 50.37 8.70 -40.00
CA ALA A 507 49.68 9.98 -39.93
C ALA A 507 49.45 10.42 -38.46
#